data_AF-A0A2P9FFC1-F1
#
_entry.id   AF-A0A2P9FFC1-F1
#
_cell.length_a   1.000
_cell.length_b   1.000
_cell.length_c   1.000
_cell.angle_alpha   90.00
_cell.angle_beta   90.00
_cell.angle_gamma   90.00
#
_symmetry.space_group_name_H-M   'P 1'
#
loop_
_entity.id
_entity.type
_entity.pdbx_description
1 polymer ?
#
loop_
_entity_poly.entity_id
_entity_poly.type
_entity_poly.pdbx_seq_one_letter_code
_entity_poly.pdbx_strand_id
1 'polypeptide(L)' 'MLCVNNFSRFAQPTELDLSAYDGRHPVELIGQVRFPAIGELPYLLTLAGHGFYWFRLSRVLSRAALGR' A
#
# COMPACT_ATOMS: atom_id res chain seq x y z
N MET A 1 -7.98 5.83 0.40
CA MET A 1 -6.93 5.86 1.45
C MET A 1 -6.90 4.48 2.06
N LEU A 2 -5.71 3.90 2.27
CA LEU A 2 -5.56 2.58 2.91
C LEU A 2 -4.90 2.79 4.27
N CYS A 3 -5.58 2.39 5.33
CA CYS A 3 -5.09 2.50 6.71
C CYS A 3 -4.92 1.09 7.29
N VAL A 4 -3.71 0.76 7.73
CA VAL A 4 -3.38 -0.53 8.33
C VAL A 4 -2.88 -0.27 9.73
N ASN A 5 -3.51 -0.89 10.74
CA ASN A 5 -3.17 -0.71 12.14
C ASN A 5 -2.91 -2.07 12.77
N ASN A 6 -1.80 -2.19 13.49
CA ASN A 6 -1.52 -3.35 14.31
C ASN A 6 -1.95 -3.07 15.75
N PHE A 7 -3.00 -3.73 16.23
CA PHE A 7 -3.44 -3.62 17.64
C PHE A 7 -2.64 -4.53 18.60
N SER A 8 -1.81 -5.42 18.08
CA SER A 8 -0.90 -6.24 18.87
C SER A 8 0.32 -5.44 19.31
N ARG A 9 0.86 -5.76 20.49
CA ARG A 9 2.17 -5.26 20.95
C ARG A 9 3.35 -5.94 20.25
N PHE A 10 3.10 -6.99 19.48
CA PHE A 10 4.12 -7.76 18.78
C PHE A 10 4.07 -7.49 17.27
N ALA A 11 5.17 -7.80 16.57
CA ALA A 11 5.18 -7.75 15.11
C ALA A 11 4.13 -8.70 14.53
N GLN A 12 3.40 -8.25 13.52
CA GLN A 12 2.36 -9.04 12.85
C GLN A 12 2.57 -9.02 11.33
N PRO A 13 2.68 -10.18 10.68
CA PRO A 13 2.46 -10.28 9.25
C PRO A 13 0.95 -10.25 8.96
N THR A 14 0.56 -9.58 7.89
CA THR A 14 -0.82 -9.61 7.38
C THR A 14 -0.82 -9.67 5.85
N GLU A 15 -1.79 -10.39 5.32
CA GLU A 15 -2.06 -10.47 3.89
C GLU A 15 -3.37 -9.72 3.62
N LEU A 16 -3.31 -8.73 2.73
CA LEU A 16 -4.47 -7.90 2.39
C LEU A 16 -4.93 -8.23 0.97
N ASP A 17 -6.20 -8.56 0.81
CA ASP A 17 -6.81 -8.56 -0.53
C ASP A 17 -7.01 -7.11 -0.97
N LEU A 18 -6.16 -6.68 -1.90
CA LEU A 18 -6.21 -5.36 -2.52
C LEU A 18 -6.48 -5.45 -4.02
N SER A 19 -6.94 -6.60 -4.53
CA SER A 19 -7.15 -6.85 -5.97
C SER A 19 -7.98 -5.77 -6.67
N ALA A 20 -8.96 -5.18 -5.98
CA ALA A 20 -9.75 -4.04 -6.47
C ALA A 20 -8.93 -2.77 -6.81
N TYR A 21 -7.67 -2.72 -6.38
CA TYR A 21 -6.74 -1.61 -6.57
C TYR A 21 -5.52 -1.99 -7.43
N ASP A 22 -5.63 -3.05 -8.24
CA ASP A 22 -4.58 -3.52 -9.14
C ASP A 22 -3.92 -2.39 -9.95
N GLY A 23 -2.58 -2.48 -10.06
CA GLY A 23 -1.73 -1.49 -10.74
C GLY A 23 -1.57 -0.16 -10.00
N ARG A 24 -2.17 0.03 -8.80
CA ARG A 24 -1.90 1.20 -7.96
C ARG A 24 -0.71 0.96 -7.03
N HIS A 25 0.01 2.02 -6.72
CA HIS A 25 1.07 2.03 -5.72
C HIS A 25 0.58 2.61 -4.39
N PRO A 26 0.74 1.90 -3.28
CA PRO A 26 0.66 2.50 -1.95
C PRO A 26 1.84 3.47 -1.78
N VAL A 27 1.54 4.70 -1.40
CA VAL A 27 2.55 5.71 -1.03
C VAL A 27 2.28 6.12 0.41
N GLU A 28 3.25 5.83 1.27
CA GLU A 28 3.19 6.12 2.70
C GLU A 28 3.16 7.64 2.91
N LEU A 29 2.30 8.13 3.80
CA LEU A 29 1.98 9.55 3.87
C LEU A 29 3.01 10.42 4.60
N ILE A 30 3.80 9.86 5.51
CA ILE A 30 4.77 10.61 6.32
C ILE A 30 6.08 10.80 5.54
N GLY A 31 6.72 9.71 5.13
CA GLY A 31 7.98 9.68 4.39
C GLY A 31 7.83 9.71 2.87
N GLN A 32 6.59 9.70 2.34
CA GLN A 32 6.32 9.68 0.89
C GLN A 32 6.97 8.49 0.17
N VAL A 33 7.22 7.40 0.90
CA VAL A 33 7.86 6.21 0.36
C VAL A 33 6.86 5.42 -0.46
N ARG A 34 7.24 5.12 -1.71
CA ARG A 34 6.45 4.29 -2.61
C ARG A 34 6.72 2.82 -2.34
N PHE A 35 5.64 2.07 -2.13
CA PHE A 35 5.67 0.63 -2.00
C PHE A 35 5.43 -0.05 -3.37
N PRO A 36 5.73 -1.35 -3.50
CA PRO A 36 5.44 -2.12 -4.70
C PRO A 36 3.99 -1.96 -5.17
N ALA A 37 3.79 -2.03 -6.49
CA ALA A 37 2.44 -1.98 -7.06
C ALA A 37 1.59 -3.14 -6.51
N ILE A 38 0.32 -2.86 -6.29
CA ILE A 38 -0.68 -3.89 -5.99
C ILE A 38 -0.88 -4.72 -7.27
N GLY A 39 -0.85 -6.04 -7.11
CA GLY A 39 -1.10 -7.01 -8.17
C GLY A 39 -2.30 -7.90 -7.83
N GLU A 40 -2.34 -9.09 -8.45
CA GLU A 40 -3.40 -10.08 -8.22
C GLU A 40 -3.22 -10.92 -6.95
N LEU A 41 -2.00 -10.98 -6.40
CA LEU A 41 -1.70 -11.73 -5.18
C LEU A 41 -2.00 -10.90 -3.92
N PRO A 42 -2.31 -11.55 -2.78
CA PRO A 42 -2.45 -10.87 -1.51
C PRO A 42 -1.24 -10.00 -1.19
N TYR A 43 -1.51 -8.76 -0.77
CA TYR A 43 -0.50 -7.78 -0.49
C TYR A 43 0.05 -7.98 0.94
N LEU A 44 1.26 -8.54 1.04
CA LEU A 44 1.90 -8.81 2.32
C LEU A 44 2.45 -7.52 2.95
N LEU A 45 2.11 -7.30 4.22
CA LEU A 45 2.70 -6.26 5.05
C LEU A 45 3.11 -6.83 6.42
N THR A 46 4.24 -6.35 6.93
CA THR A 46 4.67 -6.64 8.30
C THR A 46 4.69 -5.33 9.07
N LEU A 47 3.96 -5.28 10.19
CA LEU A 47 3.90 -4.12 11.06
C LEU A 47 4.60 -4.46 12.38
N ALA A 48 5.40 -3.52 12.88
CA ALA A 48 5.89 -3.58 14.25
C ALA A 48 4.72 -3.52 15.25
N GLY A 49 4.99 -3.88 16.51
CA GLY A 49 4.00 -3.77 17.59
C GLY A 49 3.44 -2.35 17.71
N HIS A 50 2.11 -2.23 17.75
CA HIS A 50 1.39 -0.96 17.71
C HIS A 50 1.72 -0.04 16.52
N GLY A 51 2.37 -0.59 15.49
CA GLY A 51 2.68 0.12 14.27
C GLY A 51 1.44 0.36 13.41
N PHE A 52 1.53 1.38 12.56
CA PHE A 52 0.49 1.68 11.58
C PHE A 52 1.12 2.19 10.28
N TYR A 53 0.38 2.04 9.19
CA TYR A 53 0.67 2.69 7.92
C TYR A 53 -0.58 3.36 7.36
N TRP A 54 -0.43 4.60 6.89
CA TRP A 54 -1.43 5.26 6.07
C TRP A 54 -0.87 5.47 4.68
N PHE A 55 -1.59 4.96 3.68
CA PHE A 55 -1.21 5.05 2.28
C PHE A 55 -2.24 5.83 1.48
N ARG A 56 -1.75 6.66 0.55
CA ARG A 56 -2.53 7.01 -0.64
C ARG A 56 -2.26 5.98 -1.72
N LEU A 57 -3.31 5.59 -2.45
CA LEU A 57 -3.18 4.67 -3.59
C LEU A 57 -3.08 5.51 -4.86
N SER A 58 -1.87 5.59 -5.42
CA SER A 58 -1.57 6.39 -6.61
C SER A 58 -1.44 5.51 -7.85
N ARG A 59 -1.98 5.98 -8.98
CA ARG A 59 -1.72 5.34 -10.28
C ARG A 59 -0.44 5.93 -10.86
N VAL A 60 0.42 5.10 -11.45
CA VAL A 60 1.47 5.65 -12.32
C VAL A 60 0.77 6.18 -13.55
N LEU A 61 0.81 7.50 -13.77
CA LEU A 61 0.49 8.03 -15.08
C LEU A 61 1.61 7.58 -16.01
N SER A 62 1.33 6.63 -16.89
CA SER A 62 2.19 6.38 -18.05
C SER A 62 2.26 7.67 -18.86
N ARG A 63 3.48 8.09 -19.21
CA ARG A 63 3.75 9.30 -20.01
C ARG A 63 3.08 9.27 -21.39
N ALA A 64 2.58 8.11 -21.83
CA ALA A 64 1.78 7.94 -23.04
C ALA A 64 0.34 8.50 -22.95
N ALA A 65 -0.18 8.74 -21.74
CA ALA A 65 -1.56 9.22 -21.56
C ALA A 65 -1.74 10.74 -21.65
N LEU A 66 -0.64 11.50 -21.75
CA LEU A 66 -0.66 12.99 -21.76
C LEU A 66 -0.52 13.60 -23.16
N GLY A 67 -0.77 12.80 -24.21
CA GLY A 67 -0.56 13.17 -25.62
C GLY A 67 -1.78 12.99 -26.51
N ARG A 68 -2.97 13.33 -26.04
CA ARG A 68 -4.18 13.51 -26.86
C ARG A 68 -4.90 14.78 -26.48
#